data_AF-A0A1E4SRC8-F1
#
_entry.id   AF-A0A1E4SRC8-F1
#
_cell.length_a   1.000
_cell.length_b   1.000
_cell.length_c   1.000
_cell.angle_alpha   90.00
_cell.angle_beta   90.00
_cell.angle_gamma   90.00
#
_symmetry.space_group_name_H-M   'P 1'
#
loop_
_entity.id
_entity.type
_entity.pdbx_description
1 polymer ?
#
loop_
_entity_poly.entity_id
_entity_poly.type
_entity_poly.pdbx_seq_one_letter_code
_entity_poly.pdbx_strand_id
1 'polypeptide(L)'
;MNPLELCMAAGHLVLAVSAIGHIQHNKHKRSVYGVSYDTVLLTVVSQLCSVISTLNYYHNNTVKVQYQHRFPIHPIPGISKSVLALDCALVVLSWCLLWQLCISYSRTRSVEQGFSGICLGLLAAFSMLVGYVGLQTVTVSSIVALDVVDAIWLVGKVCGTVRLVPQVLTNWMATSVVGFHSYWLQLEWIALGVLLVGKSLLSRDYQWYAIPVNFVPWTWLGFGSIAVAVITIQKLWVYRGRKGSLDLYYKDGPWLP
;
A
#
# COMPACT_ATOMS: atom_id res chain seq x y z
N MET A 1 11.00 22.60 -6.04
CA MET A 1 10.37 21.30 -6.31
C MET A 1 9.87 21.35 -7.74
N ASN A 2 10.26 20.40 -8.58
CA ASN A 2 9.80 20.38 -9.97
C ASN A 2 8.31 19.98 -10.04
N PRO A 3 7.59 20.26 -11.15
CA PRO A 3 6.16 19.93 -11.26
C PRO A 3 5.84 18.45 -11.03
N LEU A 4 6.75 17.56 -11.45
CA LEU A 4 6.62 16.11 -11.25
C LEU A 4 6.62 15.74 -9.76
N GLU A 5 7.63 16.20 -9.01
CA GLU A 5 7.74 16.00 -7.56
C GLU A 5 6.55 16.61 -6.81
N LEU A 6 6.02 17.74 -7.29
CA LEU A 6 4.81 18.34 -6.72
C LEU A 6 3.60 17.43 -6.87
N CYS A 7 3.36 16.86 -8.05
CA CYS A 7 2.28 15.89 -8.25
C CYS A 7 2.50 14.62 -7.41
N MET A 8 3.74 14.12 -7.34
CA MET A 8 4.06 12.98 -6.49
C MET A 8 3.73 13.26 -5.02
N ALA A 9 4.23 14.38 -4.48
CA ALA A 9 3.98 14.76 -3.09
C ALA A 9 2.50 15.03 -2.83
N ALA A 10 1.80 15.71 -3.73
CA ALA A 10 0.36 15.97 -3.62
C ALA A 10 -0.45 14.66 -3.58
N GLY A 11 -0.13 13.69 -4.43
CA GLY A 11 -0.79 12.38 -4.41
C GLY A 11 -0.61 11.65 -3.06
N HIS A 12 0.62 11.62 -2.53
CA HIS A 12 0.90 10.98 -1.24
C HIS A 12 0.27 11.74 -0.06
N LEU A 13 0.19 13.07 -0.15
CA LEU A 13 -0.51 13.89 0.84
C LEU A 13 -2.01 13.56 0.87
N VAL A 14 -2.65 13.41 -0.29
CA VAL A 14 -4.06 13.00 -0.35
C VAL A 14 -4.26 11.61 0.25
N LEU A 15 -3.35 10.66 0.00
CA LEU A 15 -3.37 9.34 0.65
C LEU A 15 -3.23 9.45 2.17
N ALA A 16 -2.36 10.34 2.67
CA ALA A 16 -2.17 10.56 4.10
C ALA A 16 -3.43 11.16 4.74
N VAL A 17 -4.06 12.15 4.09
CA VAL A 17 -5.35 12.71 4.53
C VAL A 17 -6.44 11.64 4.56
N SER A 18 -6.51 10.78 3.54
CA SER A 18 -7.43 9.64 3.50
C SER A 18 -7.20 8.68 4.67
N ALA A 19 -5.95 8.32 4.94
CA ALA A 19 -5.59 7.44 6.07
C ALA A 19 -5.97 8.06 7.43
N ILE A 20 -5.70 9.36 7.65
CA ILE A 20 -6.12 10.08 8.86
C ILE A 20 -7.65 10.07 9.00
N GLY A 21 -8.37 10.38 7.93
CA GLY A 21 -9.84 10.34 7.93
C GLY A 21 -10.38 8.95 8.26
N HIS A 22 -9.72 7.90 7.78
CA HIS A 22 -10.08 6.53 8.08
C HIS A 22 -9.81 6.14 9.55
N ILE A 23 -8.66 6.53 10.11
CA ILE A 23 -8.34 6.34 11.54
C ILE A 23 -9.40 7.02 12.42
N GLN A 24 -9.76 8.27 12.09
CA GLN A 24 -10.77 9.03 12.81
C GLN A 24 -12.16 8.39 12.69
N HIS A 25 -12.51 7.87 11.52
CA HIS A 25 -13.76 7.16 11.29
C HIS A 25 -13.88 5.92 12.17
N ASN A 26 -12.83 5.08 12.19
CA ASN A 26 -12.79 3.88 13.02
C ASN A 26 -12.85 4.24 14.51
N LYS A 27 -12.16 5.31 14.92
CA LYS A 27 -12.21 5.82 16.30
C LYS A 27 -13.61 6.30 16.69
N HIS A 28 -14.28 7.04 15.81
CA HIS A 28 -15.62 7.58 16.06
C HIS A 28 -16.68 6.48 16.12
N LYS A 29 -16.65 5.53 15.17
CA LYS A 29 -17.57 4.39 15.15
C LYS A 29 -17.21 3.30 16.16
N ARG A 30 -15.99 3.33 16.71
CA ARG A 30 -15.40 2.26 17.53
C ARG A 30 -15.50 0.88 16.87
N SER A 31 -15.35 0.84 15.55
CA SER A 31 -15.53 -0.37 14.74
C SER A 31 -14.62 -0.35 13.52
N VAL A 32 -14.16 -1.53 13.13
CA VAL A 32 -13.39 -1.80 11.89
C VAL A 32 -14.17 -2.67 10.90
N TYR A 33 -15.47 -2.83 11.13
CA TYR A 33 -16.35 -3.60 10.24
C TYR A 33 -16.25 -3.08 8.80
N GLY A 34 -16.16 -4.00 7.84
CA GLY A 34 -16.00 -3.73 6.41
C GLY A 34 -14.59 -3.39 5.92
N VAL A 35 -13.59 -3.20 6.80
CA VAL A 35 -12.19 -3.00 6.40
C VAL A 35 -11.43 -4.33 6.30
N SER A 36 -10.77 -4.57 5.17
CA SER A 36 -9.96 -5.78 4.94
C SER A 36 -8.61 -5.70 5.66
N TYR A 37 -8.29 -6.71 6.48
CA TYR A 37 -7.00 -6.82 7.19
C TYR A 37 -5.82 -6.92 6.23
N ASP A 38 -5.96 -7.76 5.20
CA ASP A 38 -4.93 -7.95 4.17
C ASP A 38 -4.64 -6.66 3.42
N THR A 39 -5.65 -5.84 3.14
CA THR A 39 -5.45 -4.54 2.47
C THR A 39 -4.57 -3.60 3.29
N VAL A 40 -4.85 -3.52 4.60
CA VAL A 40 -4.05 -2.70 5.51
C VAL A 40 -2.64 -3.28 5.67
N LEU A 41 -2.51 -4.61 5.82
CA LEU A 41 -1.22 -5.29 5.95
C LEU A 41 -0.34 -5.11 4.71
N LEU A 42 -0.87 -5.33 3.51
CA LEU A 42 -0.14 -5.11 2.26
C LEU A 42 0.25 -3.65 2.08
N THR A 43 -0.59 -2.71 2.55
CA THR A 43 -0.25 -1.28 2.55
C THR A 43 0.92 -0.99 3.48
N VAL A 44 0.92 -1.52 4.71
CA VAL A 44 2.03 -1.37 5.67
C VAL A 44 3.32 -1.92 5.08
N VAL A 45 3.30 -3.15 4.56
CA VAL A 45 4.49 -3.78 3.95
C VAL A 45 4.99 -2.97 2.76
N SER A 46 4.09 -2.55 1.86
CA SER A 46 4.45 -1.75 0.69
C SER A 46 5.15 -0.45 1.08
N GLN A 47 4.58 0.30 2.03
CA GLN A 47 5.13 1.57 2.48
C GLN A 47 6.45 1.39 3.23
N LEU A 48 6.55 0.38 4.10
CA LEU A 48 7.77 0.06 4.83
C LEU A 48 8.91 -0.30 3.87
N CYS A 49 8.65 -1.16 2.89
CA CYS A 49 9.63 -1.50 1.85
C CYS A 49 10.03 -0.28 1.01
N SER A 50 9.09 0.62 0.69
CA SER A 50 9.38 1.88 -0.03
C SER A 50 10.35 2.75 0.78
N VAL A 51 10.08 2.97 2.07
CA VAL A 51 10.94 3.76 2.96
C VAL A 51 12.31 3.12 3.12
N ILE A 52 12.38 1.81 3.42
CA ILE A 52 13.64 1.10 3.63
C ILE A 52 14.52 1.14 2.38
N SER A 53 13.94 0.84 1.20
CA SER A 53 14.70 0.87 -0.05
C SER A 53 15.17 2.28 -0.40
N THR A 54 14.30 3.29 -0.28
CA THR A 54 14.63 4.69 -0.55
C THR A 54 15.71 5.23 0.38
N LEU A 55 15.64 4.92 1.69
CA LEU A 55 16.68 5.30 2.65
C LEU A 55 18.02 4.63 2.33
N ASN A 56 18.01 3.37 1.87
CA ASN A 56 19.24 2.70 1.44
C ASN A 56 19.84 3.37 0.20
N TYR A 57 19.06 3.65 -0.83
CA TYR A 57 19.57 4.40 -1.99
C TYR A 57 20.08 5.81 -1.60
N TYR A 58 19.45 6.45 -0.62
CA TYR A 58 19.79 7.81 -0.21
C TYR A 58 20.99 7.91 0.75
N HIS A 59 21.18 6.96 1.67
CA HIS A 59 22.21 7.04 2.72
C HIS A 59 23.31 5.99 2.63
N ASN A 60 23.04 4.80 2.09
CA ASN A 60 24.00 3.71 2.12
C ASN A 60 25.07 3.88 1.01
N ASN A 61 26.29 4.27 1.39
CA ASN A 61 27.39 4.50 0.46
C ASN A 61 27.74 3.25 -0.35
N THR A 62 27.68 2.07 0.26
CA THR A 62 27.95 0.79 -0.41
C THR A 62 26.96 0.56 -1.55
N VAL A 63 25.67 0.79 -1.31
CA VAL A 63 24.61 0.67 -2.33
C VAL A 63 24.82 1.70 -3.45
N LYS A 64 25.21 2.93 -3.12
CA LYS A 64 25.50 3.96 -4.12
C LYS A 64 26.66 3.59 -5.02
N VAL A 65 27.79 3.15 -4.44
CA VAL A 65 28.98 2.74 -5.22
C VAL A 65 28.63 1.57 -6.15
N GLN A 66 27.87 0.60 -5.66
CA GLN A 66 27.41 -0.54 -6.48
C GLN A 66 26.46 -0.09 -7.59
N TYR A 67 25.55 0.84 -7.29
CA TYR A 67 24.64 1.42 -8.29
C TYR A 67 25.42 2.16 -9.38
N GLN A 68 26.42 2.96 -9.00
CA GLN A 68 27.32 3.68 -9.91
C GLN A 68 28.07 2.74 -10.84
N HIS A 69 28.58 1.64 -10.29
CA HIS A 69 29.27 0.62 -11.08
C HIS A 69 28.33 -0.09 -12.07
N ARG A 70 27.08 -0.36 -11.66
CA ARG A 70 26.08 -1.01 -12.51
C ARG A 70 25.52 -0.06 -13.59
N PHE A 71 25.39 1.23 -13.28
CA PHE A 71 24.85 2.25 -14.16
C PHE A 71 25.82 3.44 -14.30
N PRO A 72 26.96 3.28 -15.01
CA PRO A 72 28.02 4.29 -15.07
C PRO A 72 27.58 5.60 -15.75
N ILE A 73 26.60 5.54 -16.65
CA ILE A 73 26.06 6.70 -17.37
C ILE A 73 25.15 7.54 -16.45
N HIS A 74 24.46 6.90 -15.50
CA HIS A 74 23.51 7.53 -14.58
C HIS A 74 23.83 7.13 -13.13
N PRO A 75 24.92 7.67 -12.56
CA PRO A 75 25.49 7.19 -11.30
C PRO A 75 24.67 7.53 -10.04
N ILE A 76 23.64 8.37 -10.15
CA ILE A 76 22.91 8.88 -8.99
C ILE A 76 21.43 8.51 -9.13
N PRO A 77 20.86 7.68 -8.23
CA PRO A 77 19.45 7.38 -8.26
C PRO A 77 18.64 8.65 -7.91
N GLY A 78 17.63 8.97 -8.72
CA GLY A 78 16.71 10.07 -8.41
C GLY A 78 15.87 9.74 -7.18
N ILE A 79 15.84 10.62 -6.18
CA ILE A 79 15.05 10.43 -4.95
C ILE A 79 14.34 11.72 -4.60
N SER A 80 13.02 11.66 -4.47
CA SER A 80 12.22 12.79 -4.00
C SER A 80 12.13 12.78 -2.48
N LYS A 81 12.73 13.78 -1.83
CA LYS A 81 12.78 13.90 -0.36
C LYS A 81 11.40 14.20 0.25
N SER A 82 10.57 14.97 -0.44
CA SER A 82 9.20 15.28 -0.01
C SER A 82 8.33 14.02 0.02
N VAL A 83 8.44 13.18 -1.01
CA VAL A 83 7.74 11.89 -1.06
C VAL A 83 8.27 10.96 0.03
N LEU A 84 9.58 10.89 0.26
CA LEU A 84 10.15 10.09 1.35
C LEU A 84 9.58 10.49 2.72
N ALA A 85 9.48 11.79 2.99
CA ALA A 85 8.90 12.28 4.26
C ALA A 85 7.41 11.88 4.40
N LEU A 86 6.65 11.94 3.30
CA LEU A 86 5.25 11.51 3.28
C LEU A 86 5.09 9.99 3.40
N ASP A 87 5.96 9.20 2.78
CA ASP A 87 6.00 7.75 2.91
C ASP A 87 6.26 7.35 4.38
N CYS A 88 7.21 8.02 5.06
CA CYS A 88 7.44 7.81 6.49
C CYS A 88 6.18 8.09 7.33
N ALA A 89 5.45 9.18 7.03
CA ALA A 89 4.19 9.47 7.70
C ALA A 89 3.12 8.40 7.40
N LEU A 90 3.02 7.95 6.15
CA LEU A 90 2.11 6.89 5.73
C LEU A 90 2.43 5.53 6.39
N VAL A 91 3.69 5.20 6.64
CA VAL A 91 4.08 4.03 7.43
C VAL A 91 3.48 4.12 8.85
N VAL A 92 3.62 5.27 9.51
CA VAL A 92 3.07 5.46 10.86
C VAL A 92 1.54 5.35 10.84
N LEU A 93 0.88 6.03 9.91
CA LEU A 93 -0.58 6.02 9.80
C LEU A 93 -1.14 4.63 9.46
N SER A 94 -0.49 3.90 8.56
CA SER A 94 -0.89 2.54 8.20
C SER A 94 -0.66 1.56 9.36
N TRP A 95 0.41 1.74 10.16
CA TRP A 95 0.57 1.00 11.41
C TRP A 95 -0.51 1.31 12.43
N CYS A 96 -0.91 2.58 12.58
CA CYS A 96 -2.03 2.94 13.45
C CYS A 96 -3.34 2.27 13.03
N LEU A 97 -3.61 2.19 11.72
CA LEU A 97 -4.76 1.45 11.19
C LEU A 97 -4.66 -0.04 11.51
N LEU A 98 -3.49 -0.66 11.27
CA LEU A 98 -3.31 -2.08 11.55
C LEU A 98 -3.44 -2.38 13.06
N TRP A 99 -2.96 -1.50 13.92
CA TRP A 99 -3.18 -1.56 15.37
C TRP A 99 -4.67 -1.49 15.73
N GLN A 100 -5.42 -0.56 15.13
CA GLN A 100 -6.86 -0.46 15.34
C GLN A 100 -7.59 -1.76 14.97
N LEU A 101 -7.19 -2.38 13.86
CA LEU A 101 -7.74 -3.65 13.38
C LEU A 101 -7.37 -4.82 14.31
N CYS A 102 -6.11 -4.98 14.66
CA CYS A 102 -5.65 -6.14 15.42
C CYS A 102 -5.98 -6.08 16.91
N ILE A 103 -5.98 -4.89 17.51
CA ILE A 103 -5.99 -4.74 18.97
C ILE A 103 -7.20 -3.94 19.43
N SER A 104 -7.37 -2.69 18.98
CA SER A 104 -8.38 -1.80 19.59
C SER A 104 -9.81 -2.21 19.30
N TYR A 105 -10.11 -2.64 18.07
CA TYR A 105 -11.48 -2.91 17.60
C TYR A 105 -11.64 -4.31 17.00
N SER A 106 -10.73 -5.23 17.28
CA SER A 106 -10.73 -6.59 16.71
C SER A 106 -12.03 -7.37 16.94
N ARG A 107 -12.76 -7.06 18.02
CA ARG A 107 -14.08 -7.66 18.34
C ARG A 107 -15.20 -7.26 17.39
N THR A 108 -15.03 -6.20 16.60
CA THR A 108 -16.07 -5.68 15.68
C THR A 108 -15.92 -6.18 14.24
N ARG A 109 -14.96 -7.08 14.00
CA ARG A 109 -14.73 -7.68 12.68
C ARG A 109 -15.90 -8.57 12.27
N SER A 110 -16.19 -8.63 10.98
CA SER A 110 -17.09 -9.63 10.42
C SER A 110 -16.42 -11.01 10.35
N VAL A 111 -17.22 -12.06 10.15
CA VAL A 111 -16.71 -13.44 9.99
C VAL A 111 -15.77 -13.55 8.78
N GLU A 112 -16.09 -12.84 7.69
CA GLU A 112 -15.28 -12.77 6.47
C GLU A 112 -14.03 -11.88 6.58
N GLN A 113 -13.67 -11.42 7.78
CA GLN A 113 -12.57 -10.51 8.03
C GLN A 113 -11.49 -11.13 8.92
N GLY A 114 -10.33 -11.36 8.31
CA GLY A 114 -9.11 -11.80 8.98
C GLY A 114 -7.93 -11.76 8.02
N PHE A 115 -6.77 -12.20 8.50
CA PHE A 115 -5.63 -12.42 7.63
C PHE A 115 -5.88 -13.66 6.77
N SER A 116 -5.87 -13.50 5.45
CA SER A 116 -6.02 -14.65 4.57
C SER A 116 -4.73 -15.47 4.53
N GLY A 117 -4.86 -16.80 4.43
CA GLY A 117 -3.71 -17.68 4.23
C GLY A 117 -2.93 -17.36 2.94
N ILE A 118 -3.62 -16.86 1.90
CA ILE A 118 -2.99 -16.41 0.65
C ILE A 118 -2.09 -15.20 0.90
N CYS A 119 -2.57 -14.19 1.64
CA CYS A 119 -1.77 -13.02 1.97
C CYS A 119 -0.57 -13.39 2.85
N LEU A 120 -0.76 -14.23 3.87
CA LEU A 120 0.33 -14.69 4.73
C LEU A 120 1.36 -15.54 3.97
N GLY A 121 0.91 -16.43 3.10
CA GLY A 121 1.78 -17.23 2.23
C GLY A 121 2.59 -16.36 1.27
N LEU A 122 1.98 -15.33 0.69
CA LEU A 122 2.68 -14.35 -0.15
C LEU A 122 3.77 -13.60 0.62
N LEU A 123 3.46 -13.12 1.83
CA LEU A 123 4.43 -12.43 2.69
C LEU A 123 5.55 -13.35 3.16
N ALA A 124 5.26 -14.62 3.44
CA ALA A 124 6.26 -15.63 3.74
C ALA A 124 7.18 -15.85 2.54
N ALA A 125 6.63 -15.99 1.33
CA ALA A 125 7.41 -16.13 0.10
C ALA A 125 8.31 -14.91 -0.15
N PHE A 126 7.81 -13.69 0.03
CA PHE A 126 8.62 -12.48 -0.09
C PHE A 126 9.70 -12.38 0.98
N SER A 127 9.40 -12.75 2.23
CA SER A 127 10.40 -12.80 3.30
C SER A 127 11.50 -13.82 2.99
N MET A 128 11.14 -14.99 2.46
CA MET A 128 12.12 -15.99 2.01
C MET A 128 12.96 -15.49 0.85
N LEU A 129 12.37 -14.80 -0.14
CA LEU A 129 13.11 -14.21 -1.25
C LEU A 129 14.15 -13.19 -0.76
N VAL A 130 13.73 -12.22 0.06
CA VAL A 130 14.65 -11.20 0.59
C VAL A 130 15.71 -11.84 1.47
N GLY A 131 15.33 -12.81 2.31
CA GLY A 131 16.27 -13.57 3.15
C GLY A 131 17.27 -14.38 2.32
N TYR A 132 16.84 -15.03 1.24
CA TYR A 132 17.70 -15.78 0.34
C TYR A 132 18.70 -14.86 -0.35
N VAL A 133 18.25 -13.76 -0.97
CA VAL A 133 19.17 -12.79 -1.61
C VAL A 133 20.13 -12.18 -0.58
N GLY A 134 19.64 -11.89 0.63
CA GLY A 134 20.46 -11.40 1.73
C GLY A 134 21.46 -12.41 2.31
N LEU A 135 21.19 -13.71 2.23
CA LEU A 135 22.17 -14.74 2.58
C LEU A 135 23.24 -14.85 1.49
N GLN A 136 22.83 -14.77 0.22
CA GLN A 136 23.76 -14.84 -0.90
C GLN A 136 24.76 -13.69 -0.92
N THR A 137 24.41 -12.49 -0.44
CA THR A 137 25.39 -11.39 -0.32
C THR A 137 26.52 -11.69 0.67
N VAL A 138 26.29 -12.58 1.65
CA VAL A 138 27.31 -12.99 2.63
C VAL A 138 28.13 -14.18 2.11
N THR A 139 27.50 -15.10 1.38
CA THR A 139 28.13 -16.37 0.99
C THR A 139 28.74 -16.36 -0.40
N VAL A 140 28.25 -15.52 -1.32
CA VAL A 140 28.67 -15.50 -2.73
C VAL A 140 29.00 -14.06 -3.16
N SER A 141 30.21 -13.85 -3.67
CA SER A 141 30.72 -12.52 -4.02
C SER A 141 30.02 -11.83 -5.19
N SER A 142 29.15 -12.53 -5.92
CA SER A 142 28.46 -11.99 -7.10
C SER A 142 27.18 -11.22 -6.79
N ILE A 143 26.50 -11.52 -5.68
CA ILE A 143 25.31 -10.80 -5.24
C ILE A 143 25.74 -9.72 -4.26
N VAL A 144 25.32 -8.49 -4.50
CA VAL A 144 25.79 -7.33 -3.74
C VAL A 144 24.64 -6.68 -2.96
N ALA A 145 24.97 -5.80 -2.01
CA ALA A 145 23.97 -5.15 -1.15
C ALA A 145 22.86 -4.44 -1.95
N LEU A 146 23.19 -3.91 -3.14
CA LEU A 146 22.23 -3.35 -4.08
C LEU A 146 21.11 -4.33 -4.47
N ASP A 147 21.43 -5.61 -4.69
CA ASP A 147 20.44 -6.62 -5.11
C ASP A 147 19.41 -6.90 -4.00
N VAL A 148 19.84 -6.84 -2.73
CA VAL A 148 18.93 -6.95 -1.57
C VAL A 148 17.99 -5.75 -1.51
N VAL A 149 18.51 -4.55 -1.75
CA VAL A 149 17.70 -3.32 -1.77
C VAL A 149 16.70 -3.35 -2.93
N ASP A 150 17.12 -3.80 -4.11
CA ASP A 150 16.25 -3.98 -5.28
C ASP A 150 15.15 -5.03 -5.00
N ALA A 151 15.48 -6.13 -4.31
CA ALA A 151 14.50 -7.14 -3.89
C ALA A 151 13.47 -6.58 -2.90
N ILE A 152 13.90 -5.82 -1.89
CA ILE A 152 13.00 -5.14 -0.95
C ILE A 152 12.10 -4.15 -1.69
N TRP A 153 12.67 -3.37 -2.61
CA TRP A 153 11.91 -2.43 -3.45
C TRP A 153 10.84 -3.17 -4.27
N LEU A 154 11.21 -4.27 -4.93
CA LEU A 154 10.30 -5.08 -5.73
C LEU A 154 9.14 -5.63 -4.90
N VAL A 155 9.41 -6.21 -3.73
CA VAL A 155 8.38 -6.69 -2.79
C VAL A 155 7.42 -5.55 -2.45
N GLY A 156 7.95 -4.36 -2.13
CA GLY A 156 7.16 -3.19 -1.83
C GLY A 156 6.22 -2.78 -2.97
N LYS A 157 6.72 -2.77 -4.22
CA LYS A 157 5.91 -2.44 -5.41
C LYS A 157 4.85 -3.49 -5.72
N VAL A 158 5.14 -4.77 -5.56
CA VAL A 158 4.16 -5.85 -5.77
C VAL A 158 3.05 -5.77 -4.72
N CYS A 159 3.39 -5.70 -3.42
CA CYS A 159 2.42 -5.54 -2.34
C CYS A 159 1.53 -4.30 -2.56
N GLY A 160 2.12 -3.18 -2.96
CA GLY A 160 1.39 -1.95 -3.24
C GLY A 160 0.42 -2.09 -4.41
N THR A 161 0.82 -2.81 -5.47
CA THR A 161 0.02 -3.02 -6.69
C THR A 161 -1.25 -3.81 -6.38
N VAL A 162 -1.14 -4.87 -5.56
CA VAL A 162 -2.28 -5.74 -5.24
C VAL A 162 -3.01 -5.34 -3.95
N ARG A 163 -2.61 -4.25 -3.28
CA ARG A 163 -3.09 -3.87 -1.94
C ARG A 163 -4.62 -3.76 -1.83
N LEU A 164 -5.31 -3.34 -2.89
CA LEU A 164 -6.76 -3.12 -2.87
C LEU A 164 -7.58 -4.35 -3.31
N VAL A 165 -6.92 -5.38 -3.84
CA VAL A 165 -7.60 -6.62 -4.26
C VAL A 165 -8.32 -7.30 -3.10
N PRO A 166 -7.70 -7.47 -1.91
CA PRO A 166 -8.40 -8.07 -0.77
C PRO A 166 -9.63 -7.27 -0.35
N GLN A 167 -9.62 -5.94 -0.47
CA GLN A 167 -10.80 -5.14 -0.15
C GLN A 167 -11.95 -5.40 -1.12
N VAL A 168 -11.66 -5.49 -2.42
CA VAL A 168 -12.68 -5.85 -3.43
C VAL A 168 -13.32 -7.19 -3.08
N LEU A 169 -12.51 -8.17 -2.68
CA LEU A 169 -12.96 -9.50 -2.28
C LEU A 169 -13.74 -9.47 -0.97
N THR A 170 -13.27 -8.76 0.06
CA THR A 170 -14.01 -8.60 1.32
C THR A 170 -15.37 -7.95 1.08
N ASN A 171 -15.45 -6.92 0.23
CA ASN A 171 -16.73 -6.32 -0.13
C ASN A 171 -17.66 -7.31 -0.86
N TRP A 172 -17.09 -8.16 -1.71
CA TRP A 172 -17.84 -9.18 -2.43
C TRP A 172 -18.40 -10.24 -1.48
N MET A 173 -17.56 -10.80 -0.62
CA MET A 173 -17.95 -11.83 0.36
C MET A 173 -18.94 -11.29 1.39
N ALA A 174 -18.71 -10.07 1.90
CA ALA A 174 -19.64 -9.42 2.83
C ALA A 174 -20.89 -8.83 2.14
N THR A 175 -20.94 -8.84 0.80
CA THR A 175 -22.00 -8.20 -0.02
C THR A 175 -22.31 -6.74 0.36
N SER A 176 -21.27 -6.02 0.80
CA SER A 176 -21.39 -4.69 1.43
C SER A 176 -20.09 -3.90 1.26
N VAL A 177 -20.20 -2.56 1.16
CA VAL A 177 -19.05 -1.63 1.16
C VAL A 177 -19.04 -0.77 2.45
N VAL A 178 -19.79 -1.20 3.47
CA VAL A 178 -19.92 -0.47 4.73
C VAL A 178 -18.66 -0.71 5.57
N GLY A 179 -17.73 0.24 5.55
CA GLY A 179 -16.52 0.21 6.40
C GLY A 179 -15.59 1.39 6.19
N PHE A 180 -15.67 2.03 5.02
CA PHE A 180 -14.92 3.24 4.73
C PHE A 180 -15.62 4.51 5.21
N HIS A 181 -14.82 5.53 5.50
CA HIS A 181 -15.34 6.88 5.74
C HIS A 181 -15.94 7.44 4.44
N SER A 182 -16.91 8.35 4.55
CA SER A 182 -17.76 8.77 3.42
C SER A 182 -16.97 9.29 2.20
N TYR A 183 -15.86 9.98 2.45
CA TYR A 183 -15.01 10.63 1.45
C TYR A 183 -13.86 9.74 0.94
N TRP A 184 -13.66 8.54 1.49
CA TRP A 184 -12.49 7.69 1.19
C TRP A 184 -12.31 7.46 -0.31
N LEU A 185 -13.40 7.08 -0.98
CA LEU A 185 -13.39 6.75 -2.40
C LEU A 185 -13.05 7.97 -3.28
N GLN A 186 -13.52 9.16 -2.89
CA GLN A 186 -13.22 10.40 -3.60
C GLN A 186 -11.74 10.76 -3.43
N LEU A 187 -11.19 10.61 -2.23
CA LEU A 187 -9.77 10.86 -1.96
C LEU A 187 -8.87 9.87 -2.70
N GLU A 188 -9.22 8.59 -2.78
CA GLU A 188 -8.46 7.61 -3.58
C GLU A 188 -8.49 7.96 -5.07
N TRP A 189 -9.64 8.35 -5.62
CA TRP A 189 -9.71 8.83 -7.02
C TRP A 189 -8.86 10.08 -7.25
N ILE A 190 -8.89 11.05 -6.33
CA ILE A 190 -8.06 12.25 -6.41
C ILE A 190 -6.57 11.89 -6.35
N ALA A 191 -6.16 11.04 -5.41
CA ALA A 191 -4.77 10.61 -5.28
C ALA A 191 -4.29 9.90 -6.55
N LEU A 192 -5.06 8.92 -7.06
CA LEU A 192 -4.75 8.21 -8.29
C LEU A 192 -4.70 9.16 -9.50
N GLY A 193 -5.64 10.08 -9.61
CA GLY A 193 -5.68 11.07 -10.69
C GLY A 193 -4.47 11.99 -10.69
N VAL A 194 -4.09 12.53 -9.53
CA VAL A 194 -2.90 13.39 -9.39
C VAL A 194 -1.61 12.63 -9.73
N LEU A 195 -1.47 11.39 -9.24
CA LEU A 195 -0.29 10.56 -9.54
C LEU A 195 -0.26 10.14 -11.01
N LEU A 196 -1.42 9.85 -11.62
CA LEU A 196 -1.55 9.52 -13.03
C LEU A 196 -1.18 10.70 -13.92
N VAL A 197 -1.62 11.92 -13.59
CA VAL A 197 -1.21 13.14 -14.30
C VAL A 197 0.30 13.34 -14.23
N GLY A 198 0.88 13.19 -13.03
CA GLY A 198 2.34 13.25 -12.86
C GLY A 198 3.08 12.21 -13.72
N LYS A 199 2.58 10.97 -13.77
CA LYS A 199 3.22 9.87 -14.50
C LYS A 199 2.98 9.91 -16.00
N SER A 200 1.84 10.42 -16.45
CA SER A 200 1.45 10.37 -17.86
C SER A 200 1.84 11.61 -18.63
N LEU A 201 1.69 12.80 -18.03
CA LEU A 201 1.89 14.08 -18.70
C LEU A 201 3.24 14.67 -18.34
N LEU A 202 3.56 14.73 -17.05
CA LEU A 202 4.76 15.44 -16.60
C LEU A 202 6.03 14.62 -16.78
N SER A 203 5.98 13.29 -16.64
CA SER A 203 7.19 12.47 -16.79
C SER A 203 7.61 12.24 -18.25
N ARG A 204 6.86 12.71 -19.25
CA ARG A 204 7.25 12.63 -20.67
C ARG A 204 8.46 13.50 -20.98
N ASP A 205 8.57 14.62 -20.26
CA ASP A 205 9.65 15.59 -20.42
C ASP A 205 10.92 15.15 -19.68
N TYR A 206 10.85 14.06 -18.91
CA TYR A 206 11.96 13.52 -18.13
C TYR A 206 12.45 12.21 -18.74
N GLN A 207 13.78 12.09 -18.83
CA GLN A 207 14.39 10.81 -19.11
C GLN A 207 14.10 9.83 -17.96
N TRP A 208 14.00 8.53 -18.28
CA TRP A 208 13.60 7.50 -17.32
C TRP A 208 14.47 7.47 -16.06
N TYR A 209 15.76 7.78 -16.16
CA TYR A 209 16.71 7.81 -15.04
C TYR A 209 16.56 9.03 -14.13
N ALA A 210 15.95 10.12 -14.63
CA ALA A 210 15.69 11.34 -13.86
C ALA A 210 14.39 11.24 -13.05
N ILE A 211 13.57 10.23 -13.32
CA ILE A 211 12.34 9.97 -12.57
C ILE A 211 12.71 9.35 -11.22
N PRO A 212 12.21 9.88 -10.09
CA PRO A 212 12.59 9.34 -8.79
C PRO A 212 12.18 7.88 -8.61
N VAL A 213 13.07 7.07 -8.00
CA VAL A 213 12.85 5.62 -7.77
C VAL A 213 11.69 5.35 -6.81
N ASN A 214 11.37 6.32 -5.96
CA ASN A 214 10.22 6.29 -5.06
C ASN A 214 8.92 6.75 -5.71
N PHE A 215 8.90 7.01 -7.03
CA PHE A 215 7.63 7.21 -7.73
C PHE A 215 6.85 5.88 -7.85
N VAL A 216 5.53 5.98 -7.88
CA VAL A 216 4.65 4.84 -8.12
C VAL A 216 4.84 4.29 -9.55
N PRO A 217 4.90 2.95 -9.72
CA PRO A 217 4.99 2.33 -11.02
C PRO A 217 3.63 2.34 -11.73
N TRP A 218 3.64 2.14 -13.05
CA TRP A 218 2.42 2.06 -13.86
C TRP A 218 1.49 0.93 -13.43
N THR A 219 2.04 -0.20 -13.01
CA THR A 219 1.27 -1.34 -12.49
C THR A 219 0.46 -0.95 -11.27
N TRP A 220 1.05 -0.21 -10.33
CA TRP A 220 0.38 0.28 -9.13
C TRP A 220 -0.79 1.21 -9.49
N LEU A 221 -0.58 2.13 -10.43
CA LEU A 221 -1.64 3.02 -10.91
C LEU A 221 -2.75 2.25 -11.62
N GLY A 222 -2.42 1.35 -12.55
CA GLY A 222 -3.39 0.57 -13.30
C GLY A 222 -4.26 -0.33 -12.42
N PHE A 223 -3.64 -1.18 -11.61
CA PHE A 223 -4.37 -2.07 -10.70
C PHE A 223 -5.12 -1.28 -9.62
N GLY A 224 -4.52 -0.20 -9.09
CA GLY A 224 -5.18 0.70 -8.16
C GLY A 224 -6.45 1.31 -8.74
N SER A 225 -6.38 1.87 -9.95
CA SER A 225 -7.54 2.44 -10.64
C SER A 225 -8.62 1.42 -10.93
N ILE A 226 -8.26 0.20 -11.37
CA ILE A 226 -9.24 -0.88 -11.59
C ILE A 226 -9.92 -1.25 -10.28
N ALA A 227 -9.17 -1.46 -9.20
CA ALA A 227 -9.74 -1.82 -7.90
C ALA A 227 -10.66 -0.73 -7.34
N VAL A 228 -10.26 0.54 -7.41
CA VAL A 228 -11.10 1.68 -6.97
C VAL A 228 -12.35 1.80 -7.85
N ALA A 229 -12.26 1.57 -9.15
CA ALA A 229 -13.43 1.52 -10.04
C ALA A 229 -14.40 0.40 -9.65
N VAL A 230 -13.89 -0.80 -9.37
CA VAL A 230 -14.72 -1.92 -8.91
C VAL A 230 -15.39 -1.59 -7.58
N ILE A 231 -14.67 -1.03 -6.60
CA ILE A 231 -15.26 -0.60 -5.31
C ILE A 231 -16.32 0.50 -5.52
N THR A 232 -16.10 1.40 -6.48
CA THR A 232 -17.08 2.43 -6.84
C THR A 232 -18.36 1.81 -7.38
N ILE A 233 -18.24 0.83 -8.28
CA ILE A 233 -19.38 0.09 -8.85
C ILE A 233 -20.10 -0.70 -7.74
N GLN A 234 -19.35 -1.39 -6.88
CA GLN A 234 -19.89 -2.11 -5.72
C GLN A 234 -20.72 -1.17 -4.82
N LYS A 235 -20.20 0.04 -4.53
CA LYS A 235 -20.86 1.02 -3.65
C LYS A 235 -22.10 1.65 -4.27
N LEU A 236 -22.02 2.07 -5.53
CA LEU A 236 -23.07 2.88 -6.17
C LEU A 236 -24.17 2.04 -6.83
N TRP A 237 -23.83 0.82 -7.31
CA TRP A 237 -24.72 0.01 -8.13
C TRP A 237 -25.08 -1.31 -7.44
N VAL A 238 -24.08 -2.15 -7.14
CA VAL A 238 -24.32 -3.54 -6.73
C VAL A 238 -24.91 -3.64 -5.32
N TYR A 239 -24.35 -2.91 -4.36
CA TYR A 239 -24.73 -2.98 -2.95
C TYR A 239 -25.45 -1.72 -2.46
N ARG A 240 -26.04 -0.96 -3.38
CA ARG A 240 -26.78 0.26 -3.05
C ARG A 240 -27.90 -0.05 -2.05
N GLY A 241 -27.87 0.64 -0.90
CA GLY A 241 -28.89 0.49 0.15
C GLY A 241 -28.76 -0.78 1.01
N ARG A 242 -27.80 -1.67 0.73
CA ARG A 242 -27.52 -2.82 1.61
C ARG A 242 -26.75 -2.35 2.84
N LYS A 243 -27.27 -2.68 4.02
CA LYS A 243 -26.54 -2.53 5.29
C LYS A 243 -25.72 -3.81 5.49
N GLY A 244 -24.46 -3.69 5.91
CA GLY A 244 -23.63 -4.86 6.20
C GLY A 244 -24.29 -5.75 7.25
N SER A 245 -24.36 -7.06 7.01
CA SER A 245 -24.89 -7.99 7.99
C SER A 245 -23.88 -8.19 9.12
N LEU A 246 -24.19 -7.67 10.29
CA LEU A 246 -23.72 -8.23 11.56
C LEU A 246 -24.63 -9.41 12.01
N ASP A 247 -25.71 -9.67 11.28
CA ASP A 247 -26.98 -10.17 11.84
C ASP A 247 -27.32 -11.65 11.59
N LEU A 248 -26.53 -12.46 10.90
CA LEU A 248 -26.92 -13.86 10.62
C LEU A 248 -26.54 -14.87 11.71
N TYR A 249 -25.83 -14.47 12.76
CA TYR A 249 -25.50 -15.38 13.88
C TYR A 249 -26.17 -15.01 15.22
N TYR A 250 -26.72 -13.80 15.34
CA TYR A 250 -27.43 -13.36 16.56
C TYR A 250 -28.95 -13.48 16.47
N LYS A 251 -29.52 -13.66 15.26
CA LYS A 251 -30.97 -13.80 15.08
C LYS A 251 -31.50 -15.22 15.27
N ASP A 252 -30.63 -16.23 15.15
CA ASP A 252 -31.00 -17.63 15.28
C ASP A 252 -30.26 -18.25 16.48
N GLY A 253 -30.69 -17.92 17.71
CA GLY A 253 -30.26 -18.66 18.91
C GLY A 253 -30.77 -20.12 18.90
N PRO A 254 -30.23 -21.06 19.70
CA PRO A 254 -30.00 -20.86 21.14
C PRO A 254 -28.68 -21.43 21.73
N TRP A 255 -28.24 -20.83 22.84
CA TRP A 255 -27.56 -21.39 24.03
C TRP A 255 -26.54 -22.57 23.94
N LEU A 256 -25.36 -22.32 24.56
CA LEU A 256 -24.56 -23.15 25.51
C LEU A 256 -23.50 -24.14 24.97
N PRO A 257 -22.45 -24.48 25.76
CA PRO A 257 -22.14 -24.06 27.16
C PRO A 257 -21.06 -22.99 27.30
#